data_AF-A0A0F9PUD2-F1
#
_entry.id   AF-A0A0F9PUD2-F1
#
_cell.length_a   1.000
_cell.length_b   1.000
_cell.length_c   1.000
_cell.angle_alpha   90.00
_cell.angle_beta   90.00
_cell.angle_gamma   90.00
#
_symmetry.space_group_name_H-M   'P 1'
#
loop_
_entity.id
_entity.type
_entity.pdbx_description
1 polymer ?
#
loop_
_entity_poly.entity_id
_entity_poly.type
_entity_poly.pdbx_seq_one_letter_code
_entity_poly.pdbx_strand_id
1 'polypeptide(L)'
;YEGGQMPLYQRLPKRGFTKPNRKSYAVVNLGLIQKFIDAKKIDGAAAITEDALIASGLVRRKLDGIRILAKGEFKAKVDLQVTGASKSAIDAVEKAGGKLTVSTPVAADANA
;
A
#
# COMPACT_ATOMS: atom_id res chain seq x y z
N TYR A 1 11.92 -27.76 -22.53
CA TYR A 1 12.71 -28.63 -23.42
C TYR A 1 12.72 -27.97 -24.79
N GLU A 2 13.88 -27.56 -25.31
CA GLU A 2 14.01 -26.78 -26.56
C GLU A 2 14.60 -27.64 -27.70
N GLY A 3 14.28 -28.94 -27.73
CA GLY A 3 14.61 -29.81 -28.87
C GLY A 3 16.11 -30.01 -29.15
N GLY A 4 16.98 -29.89 -28.14
CA GLY A 4 18.44 -30.02 -28.30
C GLY A 4 19.17 -28.69 -28.47
N GLN A 5 18.42 -27.58 -28.58
CA GLN A 5 18.98 -26.24 -28.47
C GLN A 5 19.40 -25.94 -27.02
N MET A 6 20.52 -25.23 -26.83
CA MET A 6 20.96 -24.78 -25.50
C MET A 6 19.83 -24.01 -24.80
N PRO A 7 19.35 -24.44 -23.62
CA PRO A 7 18.21 -23.82 -22.99
C PRO A 7 18.40 -22.33 -22.70
N LEU A 8 17.34 -21.53 -22.87
CA LEU A 8 17.39 -20.08 -22.70
C LEU A 8 17.99 -19.63 -21.35
N TYR A 9 17.66 -20.33 -20.25
CA TYR A 9 18.16 -20.02 -18.91
C TYR A 9 19.67 -20.27 -18.71
N GLN A 10 20.32 -21.03 -19.61
CA GLN A 10 21.76 -21.24 -19.64
C GLN A 10 22.47 -20.21 -20.55
N ARG A 11 21.75 -19.65 -21.52
CA ARG A 11 22.27 -18.64 -22.46
C ARG A 11 22.30 -17.24 -21.86
N LEU A 12 21.28 -16.87 -21.10
CA LEU A 12 21.22 -15.57 -20.47
C LEU A 12 22.08 -15.53 -19.21
N PRO A 13 22.85 -14.45 -18.96
CA PRO A 13 23.57 -14.29 -17.72
C PRO A 13 22.58 -14.18 -16.55
N LYS A 14 22.94 -14.74 -15.39
CA LYS A 14 22.18 -14.52 -14.15
C LYS A 14 22.27 -13.02 -13.80
N ARG A 15 21.13 -12.35 -13.71
CA ARG A 15 21.05 -10.92 -13.44
C ARG A 15 20.65 -10.65 -11.99
N GLY A 16 21.50 -9.90 -11.28
CA GLY A 16 21.21 -9.38 -9.95
C GLY A 16 21.04 -10.47 -8.89
N PHE A 17 20.33 -10.11 -7.81
CA PHE A 17 19.96 -11.00 -6.72
C PHE A 17 18.58 -10.60 -6.18
N THR A 18 17.88 -11.54 -5.56
CA THR A 18 16.63 -11.25 -4.86
C THR A 18 16.96 -10.77 -3.45
N LYS A 19 16.53 -9.55 -3.08
CA LYS A 19 16.74 -8.98 -1.74
C LYS A 19 16.07 -9.87 -0.67
N PRO A 20 16.83 -10.47 0.29
CA PRO A 20 16.26 -11.40 1.27
C PRO A 20 15.29 -10.75 2.26
N ASN A 21 15.57 -9.51 2.68
CA ASN A 21 14.77 -8.75 3.64
C ASN A 21 13.83 -7.75 2.95
N ARG A 22 13.14 -8.18 1.89
CA ARG A 22 12.19 -7.32 1.16
C ARG A 22 10.90 -7.17 1.97
N LYS A 23 10.67 -5.97 2.52
CA LYS A 23 9.38 -5.60 3.12
C LYS A 23 8.26 -5.67 2.07
N SER A 24 7.16 -6.28 2.46
CA SER A 24 5.95 -6.47 1.68
C SER A 24 4.85 -5.59 2.27
N TYR A 25 4.35 -4.65 1.49
CA TYR A 25 3.29 -3.74 1.91
C TYR A 25 1.96 -4.15 1.29
N ALA A 26 0.86 -3.95 2.01
CA ALA A 26 -0.47 -4.03 1.44
C ALA A 26 -0.73 -2.76 0.63
N VAL A 27 -0.95 -2.91 -0.68
CA VAL A 27 -1.13 -1.76 -1.57
C VAL A 27 -2.61 -1.45 -1.71
N VAL A 28 -2.98 -0.20 -1.43
CA VAL A 28 -4.35 0.31 -1.52
C VAL A 28 -4.39 1.55 -2.41
N ASN A 29 -5.41 1.65 -3.26
CA ASN A 29 -5.62 2.79 -4.13
C ASN A 29 -6.72 3.71 -3.58
N LEU A 30 -6.56 5.03 -3.74
CA LEU A 30 -7.55 6.01 -3.28
C LEU A 30 -8.96 5.76 -3.83
N GLY A 31 -9.10 5.36 -5.10
CA GLY A 31 -10.41 5.06 -5.68
C GLY A 31 -11.13 3.86 -5.04
N LEU A 32 -10.39 2.91 -4.46
CA LEU A 32 -11.01 1.83 -3.67
C LEU A 32 -11.49 2.34 -2.32
N ILE A 33 -10.72 3.21 -1.68
CA ILE A 33 -11.11 3.85 -0.41
C ILE A 33 -12.41 4.64 -0.62
N GLN A 34 -12.48 5.44 -1.69
CA GLN A 34 -13.70 6.18 -2.04
C GLN A 34 -14.92 5.26 -2.16
N LYS A 35 -14.80 4.15 -2.90
CA LYS A 35 -15.90 3.18 -3.04
C LYS A 35 -16.38 2.59 -1.71
N PHE A 36 -15.46 2.36 -0.77
CA PHE A 36 -15.81 1.83 0.55
C PHE A 36 -16.44 2.89 1.47
N ILE A 37 -16.05 4.15 1.31
CA ILE A 37 -16.72 5.29 1.95
C ILE A 37 -18.15 5.42 1.39
N ASP A 38 -18.31 5.39 0.06
CA ASP A 38 -19.62 5.48 -0.60
C ASP A 38 -20.53 4.30 -0.19
N ALA A 39 -19.95 3.11 -0.03
CA ALA A 39 -20.65 1.92 0.47
C ALA A 39 -20.89 1.92 1.99
N LYS A 40 -20.54 3.01 2.71
CA LYS A 40 -20.66 3.17 4.17
C LYS A 40 -19.98 2.05 4.97
N LYS A 41 -18.96 1.41 4.39
CA LYS A 41 -18.14 0.38 5.06
C LYS A 41 -16.98 0.99 5.85
N ILE A 42 -16.62 2.22 5.54
CA ILE A 42 -15.62 3.01 6.25
C ILE A 42 -16.31 4.29 6.71
N ASP A 43 -16.22 4.57 8.00
CA ASP A 43 -16.74 5.81 8.57
C ASP A 43 -15.73 6.93 8.30
N GLY A 44 -16.11 7.91 7.48
CA GLY A 44 -15.25 9.03 7.09
C GLY A 44 -15.10 10.11 8.16
N ALA A 45 -15.85 10.00 9.27
CA ALA A 45 -15.80 10.97 10.38
C ALA A 45 -14.63 10.72 11.34
N ALA A 46 -14.12 9.49 11.41
CA ALA A 46 -12.99 9.12 12.27
C ALA A 46 -11.69 9.03 11.46
N ALA A 47 -10.55 9.11 12.17
CA ALA A 47 -9.25 8.85 11.55
C ALA A 47 -9.21 7.40 11.02
N ILE A 48 -9.00 7.26 9.71
CA ILE A 48 -8.90 5.97 9.04
C ILE A 48 -7.49 5.43 9.30
N THR A 49 -7.37 4.63 10.37
CA THR A 49 -6.16 3.90 10.72
C THR A 49 -6.05 2.60 9.94
N GLU A 50 -4.87 1.98 9.96
CA GLU A 50 -4.66 0.70 9.30
C GLU A 50 -5.56 -0.43 9.84
N ASP A 51 -5.97 -0.38 11.12
CA ASP A 51 -6.90 -1.33 11.71
C ASP A 51 -8.32 -1.14 11.18
N ALA A 52 -8.74 0.12 10.97
CA ALA A 52 -10.03 0.43 10.34
C ALA A 52 -10.07 -0.06 8.88
N LEU A 53 -8.95 0.01 8.15
CA LEU A 53 -8.84 -0.54 6.79
C LEU A 53 -8.94 -2.07 6.75
N ILE A 54 -8.52 -2.77 7.82
CA ILE A 54 -8.74 -4.21 7.94
C ILE A 54 -10.19 -4.52 8.32
N ALA A 55 -10.72 -3.82 9.34
CA ALA A 55 -12.06 -4.05 9.84
C ALA A 55 -13.14 -3.82 8.78
N SER A 56 -12.94 -2.83 7.90
CA SER A 56 -13.81 -2.58 6.74
C SER A 56 -13.75 -3.66 5.65
N GLY A 57 -12.79 -4.58 5.74
CA GLY A 57 -12.54 -5.63 4.74
C GLY A 57 -11.84 -5.14 3.47
N LEU A 58 -11.37 -3.88 3.46
CA LEU A 58 -10.64 -3.33 2.31
C LEU A 58 -9.26 -3.98 2.17
N VAL A 59 -8.61 -4.29 3.30
CA VAL A 59 -7.34 -5.01 3.34
C VAL A 59 -7.48 -6.25 4.22
N ARG A 60 -7.01 -7.41 3.74
CA ARG A 60 -7.07 -8.66 4.53
C ARG A 60 -6.10 -8.66 5.73
N ARG A 61 -4.91 -8.08 5.57
CA ARG A 61 -3.83 -8.03 6.57
C ARG A 61 -2.85 -6.91 6.27
N LYS A 62 -2.25 -6.30 7.30
CA LYS A 62 -1.28 -5.19 7.17
C LYS A 62 0.04 -5.59 6.48
N LEU A 63 0.46 -6.85 6.50
CA LEU A 63 1.82 -7.27 6.11
C LEU A 63 2.87 -6.46 6.90
N ASP A 64 3.88 -5.89 6.24
CA ASP A 64 4.85 -4.96 6.86
C ASP A 64 4.35 -3.49 6.91
N GLY A 65 3.08 -3.27 6.54
CA GLY A 65 2.38 -1.98 6.59
C GLY A 65 1.50 -1.72 5.35
N ILE A 66 0.66 -0.68 5.42
CA ILE A 66 -0.22 -0.31 4.31
C ILE A 66 0.37 0.85 3.52
N ARG A 67 0.39 0.72 2.19
CA ARG A 67 0.86 1.76 1.27
C ARG A 67 -0.26 2.27 0.37
N ILE A 68 -0.55 3.57 0.46
CA ILE A 68 -1.57 4.24 -0.35
C ILE A 68 -0.98 4.76 -1.66
N LEU A 69 -1.69 4.53 -2.77
CA LEU A 69 -1.35 5.00 -4.11
C LEU A 69 -2.49 5.83 -4.74
N ALA A 70 -2.10 6.78 -5.58
CA ALA A 70 -2.98 7.76 -6.21
C ALA A 70 -3.69 7.26 -7.48
N LYS A 71 -4.34 6.10 -7.43
CA LYS A 71 -5.11 5.59 -8.56
C LYS A 71 -6.62 5.70 -8.30
N GLY A 72 -7.32 6.33 -9.25
CA GLY A 72 -8.77 6.56 -9.19
C GLY A 72 -9.13 7.91 -8.57
N GLU A 73 -10.39 8.31 -8.73
CA GLU A 73 -10.91 9.56 -8.18
C GLU A 73 -11.12 9.47 -6.66
N PHE A 74 -10.81 10.56 -5.96
CA PHE A 74 -10.97 10.69 -4.53
C PHE A 74 -11.52 12.08 -4.21
N LYS A 75 -12.68 12.13 -3.54
CA LYS A 75 -13.41 13.37 -3.25
C LYS A 75 -13.78 13.47 -1.76
N ALA A 76 -13.67 12.38 -1.02
CA ALA A 76 -13.99 12.35 0.40
C ALA A 76 -12.93 13.10 1.23
N LYS A 77 -13.40 13.92 2.17
CA LYS A 77 -12.56 14.56 3.19
C LYS A 77 -12.37 13.60 4.36
N VAL A 78 -11.20 12.99 4.45
CA VAL A 78 -10.86 12.03 5.51
C VAL A 78 -9.43 12.25 6.01
N ASP A 79 -9.17 11.82 7.25
CA ASP A 79 -7.83 11.74 7.82
C ASP A 79 -7.34 10.29 7.72
N LEU A 80 -6.26 10.06 6.95
CA LEU A 80 -5.68 8.74 6.68
C LEU A 80 -4.35 8.60 7.43
N GLN A 81 -4.23 7.57 8.27
CA GLN A 81 -3.02 7.26 9.02
C GLN A 81 -2.47 5.90 8.58
N VAL A 82 -1.36 5.90 7.84
CA VAL A 82 -0.80 4.67 7.22
C VAL A 82 0.73 4.64 7.25
N THR A 83 1.30 3.44 7.06
CA THR A 83 2.75 3.19 7.03
C THR A 83 3.46 3.86 5.85
N GLY A 84 2.77 4.06 4.73
CA GLY A 84 3.35 4.71 3.55
C GLY A 84 2.33 5.28 2.57
N ALA A 85 2.74 6.31 1.83
CA ALA A 85 1.95 6.86 0.72
C ALA A 85 2.86 7.29 -0.44
N SER A 86 2.32 7.30 -1.66
CA SER A 86 2.99 8.00 -2.78
C SER A 86 2.82 9.51 -2.64
N LYS A 87 3.80 10.28 -3.14
CA LYS A 87 3.71 11.75 -3.16
C LYS A 87 2.41 12.23 -3.82
N SER A 88 2.09 11.65 -4.98
CA SER A 88 0.84 11.91 -5.69
C SER A 88 -0.43 11.60 -4.88
N ALA A 89 -0.36 10.68 -3.92
CA ALA A 89 -1.52 10.32 -3.09
C ALA A 89 -1.73 11.34 -1.98
N ILE A 90 -0.63 11.82 -1.38
CA ILE A 90 -0.66 12.92 -0.41
C ILE A 90 -1.28 14.15 -1.07
N ASP A 91 -0.76 14.55 -2.24
CA ASP A 91 -1.26 15.71 -2.98
C ASP A 91 -2.74 15.57 -3.34
N ALA A 92 -3.19 14.37 -3.70
CA ALA A 92 -4.59 14.11 -4.05
C ALA A 92 -5.53 14.18 -2.83
N VAL A 93 -5.08 13.70 -1.66
CA VAL A 93 -5.86 13.75 -0.42
C VAL A 93 -5.92 15.18 0.14
N GLU A 94 -4.82 15.93 0.07
CA GLU A 94 -4.79 17.34 0.45
C GLU A 94 -5.70 18.19 -0.44
N LYS A 95 -5.74 17.93 -1.75
CA LYS A 95 -6.68 18.58 -2.69
C LYS A 95 -8.14 18.29 -2.37
N ALA A 96 -8.45 17.11 -1.84
CA ALA A 96 -9.80 16.76 -1.36
C ALA A 96 -10.10 17.39 0.03
N GLY A 97 -9.16 18.13 0.62
CA GLY A 97 -9.29 18.78 1.93
C GLY A 97 -9.10 17.82 3.10
N GLY A 98 -8.61 16.61 2.85
CA GLY A 98 -8.26 15.61 3.87
C GLY A 98 -6.83 15.78 4.38
N LYS A 99 -6.42 14.86 5.26
CA LYS A 99 -5.05 14.79 5.78
C LYS A 99 -4.53 13.37 5.60
N LEU A 100 -3.27 13.23 5.16
CA LEU A 100 -2.60 11.93 5.09
C LEU A 100 -1.34 11.98 5.95
N THR A 101 -1.37 11.27 7.07
CA THR A 101 -0.22 11.15 7.97
C THR A 101 0.49 9.82 7.73
N VAL A 102 1.76 9.89 7.36
CA VAL A 102 2.61 8.70 7.19
C VAL A 102 3.28 8.40 8.53
N SER A 103 2.83 7.35 9.22
CA SER A 103 3.52 6.83 10.40
C SER A 103 4.59 5.86 9.92
N THR A 104 5.84 6.33 9.81
CA THR A 104 6.96 5.39 9.68
C THR A 104 6.98 4.51 10.93
N PRO A 105 6.92 3.17 10.79
CA PRO A 105 7.06 2.31 11.93
C PRO A 105 8.48 2.51 12.45
N VAL A 106 8.60 3.02 13.66
CA VAL A 106 9.85 3.06 14.41
C VAL A 106 10.42 1.64 14.33
N ALA A 107 11.65 1.51 13.85
CA ALA A 107 12.34 0.24 13.81
C ALA A 107 12.40 -0.31 15.25
N ALA A 108 11.56 -1.29 15.57
CA ALA A 108 11.70 -2.03 16.81
C ALA A 108 13.03 -2.77 16.77
N ASP A 109 13.81 -2.57 17.84
CA ASP A 109 15.19 -2.93 18.05
C ASP A 109 15.58 -4.33 17.57
N ALA A 110 16.57 -4.38 16.68
CA ALA A 110 17.35 -5.58 16.42
C ALA A 110 18.48 -5.67 17.45
N ASN A 111 18.13 -6.13 18.66
CA ASN A 111 19.08 -6.65 19.66
C ASN A 111 18.46 -7.88 20.32
N ALA A 112 18.80 -9.06 19.79
CA ALA A 112 18.83 -10.36 20.46
C ALA A 112 19.48 -11.37 19.52
#